data_AF-A0A4Q1CGN0-F1
#
_entry.id   AF-A0A4Q1CGN0-F1
#
_cell.length_a   1.000
_cell.length_b   1.000
_cell.length_c   1.000
_cell.angle_alpha   90.00
_cell.angle_beta   90.00
_cell.angle_gamma   90.00
#
_symmetry.space_group_name_H-M   'P 1'
#
loop_
_entity.id
_entity.type
_entity.pdbx_description
1 polymer ?
#
loop_
_entity_poly.entity_id
_entity_poly.type
_entity_poly.pdbx_seq_one_letter_code
_entity_poly.pdbx_strand_id
1 'polypeptide(L)'
;MASSNKLVLLKSGIQIIGVLFAAFGGFLLNIAPPGGIIKLSVGIAQFIILCILLYIAALSVYSLALDKRQYKKNYKTWLMICGIALVSTVITSVVYFKQYNHLIIKVDRWDAIYVRGILNDKSLAICKEENISGEHSCEMELLNNYYTAEQIEDGYLWSPESIKSSQLTLLICYLAFILSLSVTLFSAIELLSSNLKEKKE
;
A
#
# COMPACT_ATOMS: atom_id res chain seq x y z
N MET A 1 -41.48 -6.95 8.03
CA MET A 1 -40.62 -6.13 7.13
C MET A 1 -39.14 -6.08 7.50
N ALA A 2 -38.68 -6.53 8.69
CA ALA A 2 -37.27 -6.48 9.09
C ALA A 2 -36.30 -7.41 8.32
N SER A 3 -36.81 -8.43 7.60
CA SER A 3 -36.00 -9.40 6.85
C SER A 3 -35.34 -8.80 5.59
N SER A 4 -36.01 -7.86 4.90
CA SER A 4 -35.53 -7.32 3.61
C SER A 4 -34.25 -6.47 3.77
N ASN A 5 -34.13 -5.71 4.86
CA ASN A 5 -32.97 -4.83 5.09
C ASN A 5 -31.68 -5.60 5.38
N LYS A 6 -31.75 -6.75 6.07
CA LYS A 6 -30.58 -7.60 6.33
C LYS A 6 -30.00 -8.17 5.05
N LEU A 7 -30.86 -8.53 4.10
CA LEU A 7 -30.45 -9.11 2.82
C LEU A 7 -29.70 -8.08 1.94
N VAL A 8 -30.17 -6.83 1.92
CA VAL A 8 -29.52 -5.73 1.17
C VAL A 8 -28.15 -5.40 1.75
N LEU A 9 -28.02 -5.39 3.07
CA LEU A 9 -26.74 -5.17 3.77
C LEU A 9 -25.75 -6.29 3.50
N LEU A 10 -26.19 -7.55 3.61
CA LEU A 10 -25.34 -8.70 3.33
C LEU A 10 -24.85 -8.68 1.88
N LYS A 11 -25.75 -8.38 0.93
CA LYS A 11 -25.40 -8.32 -0.49
C LYS A 11 -24.42 -7.18 -0.79
N SER A 12 -24.62 -6.01 -0.19
CA SER A 12 -23.70 -4.87 -0.35
C SER A 12 -22.35 -5.16 0.28
N GLY A 13 -22.32 -5.73 1.49
CA GLY A 13 -21.09 -6.12 2.17
C GLY A 13 -20.29 -7.17 1.39
N ILE A 14 -20.95 -8.21 0.88
CA ILE A 14 -20.31 -9.23 0.03
C ILE A 14 -19.76 -8.60 -1.25
N GLN A 15 -20.48 -7.67 -1.87
CA GLN A 15 -20.03 -7.00 -3.08
C GLN A 15 -18.82 -6.11 -2.82
N ILE A 16 -18.82 -5.37 -1.70
CA ILE A 16 -17.70 -4.55 -1.26
C ILE A 16 -16.47 -5.42 -0.98
N ILE A 17 -16.64 -6.48 -0.19
CA ILE A 17 -15.58 -7.44 0.13
C ILE A 17 -15.05 -8.09 -1.15
N GLY A 18 -15.93 -8.49 -2.08
CA GLY A 18 -15.53 -9.09 -3.35
C GLY A 18 -14.72 -8.12 -4.23
N VAL A 19 -15.14 -6.86 -4.33
CA VAL A 19 -14.40 -5.81 -5.06
C VAL A 19 -13.06 -5.52 -4.37
N LEU A 20 -13.02 -5.47 -3.03
CA LEU A 20 -11.78 -5.33 -2.27
C LEU A 20 -10.87 -6.54 -2.49
N PHE A 21 -11.33 -7.78 -2.38
CA PHE A 21 -10.47 -8.94 -2.64
C PHE A 21 -9.99 -9.01 -4.10
N ALA A 22 -10.83 -8.67 -5.07
CA ALA A 22 -10.42 -8.64 -6.48
C ALA A 22 -9.41 -7.53 -6.76
N ALA A 23 -9.66 -6.31 -6.27
CA ALA A 23 -8.77 -5.18 -6.46
C ALA A 23 -7.48 -5.32 -5.65
N PHE A 24 -7.52 -5.91 -4.45
CA PHE A 24 -6.38 -5.98 -3.55
C PHE A 24 -5.56 -7.26 -3.80
N GLY A 25 -6.18 -8.38 -4.17
CA GLY A 25 -5.48 -9.65 -4.38
C GLY A 25 -4.53 -9.64 -5.58
N GLY A 26 -4.94 -9.10 -6.73
CA GLY A 26 -4.11 -9.12 -7.93
C GLY A 26 -3.19 -7.90 -8.06
N PHE A 27 -3.74 -6.70 -7.84
CA PHE A 27 -3.02 -5.45 -8.09
C PHE A 27 -1.97 -5.16 -7.01
N LEU A 28 -2.31 -5.38 -5.73
CA LEU A 28 -1.40 -5.01 -4.64
C LEU A 28 -0.24 -5.99 -4.47
N LEU A 29 -0.41 -7.25 -4.84
CA LEU A 29 0.69 -8.21 -4.88
C LEU A 29 1.74 -7.84 -5.93
N ASN A 30 1.33 -7.24 -7.05
CA ASN A 30 2.25 -6.79 -8.11
C ASN A 30 2.98 -5.49 -7.76
N ILE A 31 2.46 -4.71 -6.81
CA ILE A 31 3.05 -3.44 -6.37
C ILE A 31 3.82 -3.61 -5.05
N ALA A 32 3.65 -4.74 -4.35
CA ALA A 32 4.35 -4.99 -3.10
C ALA A 32 5.88 -4.92 -3.31
N PRO A 33 6.63 -4.32 -2.37
CA PRO A 33 8.09 -4.27 -2.47
C PRO A 33 8.66 -5.70 -2.54
N PRO A 34 9.71 -5.92 -3.37
CA PRO A 34 10.33 -7.22 -3.51
C PRO A 34 10.95 -7.68 -2.17
N GLY A 35 10.71 -8.94 -1.80
CA GLY A 35 11.20 -9.56 -0.56
C GLY A 35 10.24 -10.61 -0.01
N GLY A 36 10.73 -11.84 0.22
CA GLY A 36 9.88 -13.00 0.56
C GLY A 36 9.06 -12.86 1.85
N ILE A 37 9.66 -12.30 2.91
CA ILE A 37 9.01 -12.13 4.22
C ILE A 37 7.93 -11.03 4.17
N ILE A 38 8.07 -10.07 3.25
CA ILE A 38 7.23 -8.87 3.20
C ILE A 38 5.83 -9.18 2.67
N LYS A 39 5.69 -10.18 1.77
CA LYS A 39 4.39 -10.55 1.17
C LYS A 39 3.37 -10.99 2.22
N LEU A 40 3.78 -11.79 3.20
CA LEU A 40 2.90 -12.25 4.28
C LEU A 40 2.48 -11.07 5.18
N SER A 41 3.43 -10.23 5.59
CA SER A 41 3.16 -9.06 6.43
C SER A 41 2.20 -8.09 5.76
N VAL A 42 2.36 -7.87 4.45
CA VAL A 42 1.44 -7.07 3.64
C VAL A 42 0.03 -7.65 3.65
N GLY A 43 -0.11 -8.95 3.40
CA GLY A 43 -1.42 -9.62 3.43
C GLY A 43 -2.13 -9.51 4.78
N ILE A 44 -1.39 -9.73 5.88
CA ILE A 44 -1.92 -9.59 7.24
C ILE A 44 -2.35 -8.15 7.52
N ALA A 45 -1.53 -7.16 7.16
CA ALA A 45 -1.85 -5.76 7.37
C ALA A 45 -3.10 -5.33 6.58
N GLN A 46 -3.21 -5.75 5.31
CA GLN A 46 -4.41 -5.52 4.50
C GLN A 46 -5.66 -6.16 5.12
N PHE A 47 -5.54 -7.39 5.64
CA PHE A 47 -6.63 -8.07 6.31
C PHE A 47 -7.09 -7.32 7.58
N ILE A 48 -6.14 -6.84 8.39
CA ILE A 48 -6.46 -6.03 9.59
C ILE A 48 -7.18 -4.73 9.19
N ILE A 49 -6.71 -4.03 8.16
CA ILE A 49 -7.35 -2.81 7.65
C ILE A 49 -8.78 -3.10 7.19
N LEU A 50 -8.99 -4.21 6.47
CA LEU A 50 -10.32 -4.64 6.05
C LEU A 50 -11.24 -4.89 7.24
N CYS A 51 -10.78 -5.60 8.28
CA CYS A 51 -11.56 -5.85 9.50
C CYS A 51 -11.97 -4.54 10.19
N ILE A 52 -11.07 -3.57 10.29
CA ILE A 52 -11.35 -2.24 10.87
C ILE A 52 -12.41 -1.51 10.05
N LEU A 53 -12.29 -1.51 8.71
CA LEU A 53 -13.25 -0.85 7.84
C LEU A 53 -14.63 -1.51 7.91
N LEU A 54 -14.71 -2.84 7.95
CA LEU A 54 -15.96 -3.57 8.13
C LEU A 54 -16.61 -3.26 9.50
N TYR A 55 -15.80 -3.13 10.55
CA TYR A 55 -16.29 -2.73 11.86
C TYR A 55 -16.89 -1.31 11.85
N ILE A 56 -16.20 -0.34 11.25
CA ILE A 56 -16.70 1.04 11.07
C ILE A 56 -17.98 1.04 10.22
N ALA A 57 -18.03 0.23 9.16
CA ALA A 57 -19.22 0.07 8.33
C ALA A 57 -20.41 -0.43 9.15
N ALA A 58 -20.22 -1.48 9.94
CA ALA A 58 -21.25 -2.05 10.79
C ALA A 58 -21.78 -1.03 11.80
N LEU A 59 -20.89 -0.23 12.42
CA LEU A 59 -21.27 0.85 13.32
C LEU A 59 -22.07 1.95 12.61
N SER A 60 -21.65 2.34 11.40
CA SER A 60 -22.36 3.36 10.63
C SER A 60 -23.78 2.91 10.30
N VAL A 61 -23.96 1.65 9.89
CA VAL A 61 -25.26 1.05 9.61
C VAL A 61 -26.13 0.97 10.86
N TYR A 62 -25.55 0.57 11.99
CA TYR A 62 -26.28 0.52 13.26
C TYR A 62 -26.78 1.90 13.68
N SER A 63 -25.95 2.94 13.52
CA SER A 63 -26.35 4.33 13.81
C SER A 63 -27.47 4.82 12.88
N LEU A 64 -27.43 4.43 11.60
CA LEU A 64 -28.44 4.78 10.60
C LEU A 64 -29.80 4.12 10.85
N ALA A 65 -29.84 2.97 11.52
CA ALA A 65 -31.08 2.28 11.83
C ALA A 65 -31.93 3.01 12.89
N LEU A 66 -31.32 3.90 13.69
CA LEU A 66 -31.99 4.54 14.83
C LEU A 66 -32.66 5.87 14.49
N ASP A 67 -32.20 6.64 13.49
CA ASP A 67 -32.78 7.96 13.20
C ASP A 67 -32.70 8.36 11.71
N LYS A 68 -33.86 8.44 11.06
CA LYS A 68 -33.99 8.84 9.64
C LYS A 68 -33.53 10.29 9.39
N ARG A 69 -33.61 11.18 10.38
CA ARG A 69 -33.27 12.61 10.22
C ARG A 69 -31.77 12.86 10.18
N GLN A 70 -30.99 11.94 10.74
CA GLN A 70 -29.52 11.98 10.76
C GLN A 70 -28.90 11.73 9.39
N TYR A 71 -29.66 11.18 8.45
CA TYR A 71 -29.21 10.80 7.13
C TYR A 71 -28.60 11.95 6.31
N LYS A 72 -29.30 13.08 6.21
CA LYS A 72 -28.83 14.25 5.44
C LYS A 72 -27.60 14.91 6.06
N LYS A 73 -27.44 14.83 7.39
CA LYS A 73 -26.22 15.32 8.07
C LYS A 73 -25.04 14.40 7.79
N ASN A 74 -25.27 13.09 7.79
CA ASN A 74 -24.22 12.09 7.58
C ASN A 74 -23.64 12.16 6.16
N TYR A 75 -24.44 12.48 5.13
CA TYR A 75 -23.94 12.65 3.75
C TYR A 75 -22.80 13.68 3.66
N LYS A 76 -22.98 14.87 4.26
CA LYS A 76 -21.95 15.93 4.23
C LYS A 76 -20.67 15.49 4.94
N THR A 77 -20.81 14.78 6.07
CA THR A 77 -19.66 14.24 6.81
C THR A 77 -18.91 13.20 5.98
N TRP A 78 -19.62 12.25 5.35
CA TRP A 78 -19.01 11.24 4.47
C TRP A 78 -18.35 11.85 3.24
N LEU A 79 -18.95 12.89 2.65
CA LEU A 79 -18.35 13.64 1.54
C LEU A 79 -17.03 14.29 1.96
N MET A 80 -16.99 14.93 3.14
CA MET A 80 -15.77 15.53 3.68
C MET A 80 -14.68 14.49 3.97
N ILE A 81 -15.05 13.37 4.62
CA ILE A 81 -14.12 12.25 4.89
C ILE A 81 -13.57 11.71 3.57
N CYS A 82 -14.42 11.48 2.57
CA CYS A 82 -14.01 11.02 1.24
C CYS A 82 -13.04 12.00 0.58
N GLY A 83 -13.33 13.31 0.63
CA GLY A 83 -12.44 14.34 0.10
C GLY A 83 -11.05 14.36 0.78
N ILE A 84 -11.01 14.31 2.11
CA ILE A 84 -9.76 14.28 2.88
C ILE A 84 -8.98 13.00 2.61
N ALA A 85 -9.66 11.85 2.59
CA ALA A 85 -9.05 10.56 2.31
C ALA A 85 -8.46 10.52 0.90
N LEU A 86 -9.18 11.04 -0.09
CA LEU A 86 -8.70 11.13 -1.48
C LEU A 86 -7.41 11.93 -1.58
N VAL A 87 -7.36 13.12 -0.96
CA VAL A 87 -6.14 13.95 -0.92
C VAL A 87 -4.99 13.21 -0.24
N SER A 88 -5.27 12.54 0.88
CA SER A 88 -4.29 11.71 1.59
C SER A 88 -3.77 10.56 0.71
N THR A 89 -4.63 9.91 -0.07
CA THR A 89 -4.24 8.86 -1.03
C THR A 89 -3.32 9.38 -2.12
N VAL A 90 -3.60 10.57 -2.67
CA VAL A 90 -2.72 11.18 -3.67
C VAL A 90 -1.33 11.48 -3.06
N ILE A 91 -1.29 12.09 -1.88
CA ILE A 91 -0.04 12.43 -1.19
C ILE A 91 0.78 11.16 -0.89
N THR A 92 0.16 10.17 -0.25
CA THR A 92 0.84 8.92 0.11
C THR A 92 1.27 8.11 -1.12
N SER A 93 0.51 8.16 -2.22
CA SER A 93 0.90 7.56 -3.50
C SER A 93 2.18 8.20 -4.05
N VAL A 94 2.24 9.53 -4.11
CA VAL A 94 3.43 10.25 -4.59
C VAL A 94 4.65 9.95 -3.71
N VAL A 95 4.48 9.98 -2.39
CA VAL A 95 5.56 9.64 -1.43
C VAL A 95 6.03 8.21 -1.65
N TYR A 96 5.11 7.26 -1.76
CA TYR A 96 5.43 5.85 -1.99
C TYR A 96 6.19 5.66 -3.31
N PHE A 97 5.71 6.22 -4.44
CA PHE A 97 6.39 6.11 -5.72
C PHE A 97 7.78 6.75 -5.72
N LYS A 98 7.94 7.89 -5.04
CA LYS A 98 9.25 8.52 -4.88
C LYS A 98 10.22 7.62 -4.10
N GLN A 99 9.77 7.01 -3.01
CA GLN A 99 10.58 6.10 -2.23
C GLN A 99 10.86 4.79 -2.97
N TYR A 100 9.87 4.26 -3.70
CA TYR A 100 10.02 3.10 -4.56
C TYR A 100 11.14 3.32 -5.58
N ASN A 101 11.09 4.43 -6.34
CA ASN A 101 12.11 4.73 -7.34
C ASN A 101 13.50 5.02 -6.74
N HIS A 102 13.56 5.45 -5.48
CA HIS A 102 14.83 5.73 -4.81
C HIS A 102 15.47 4.48 -4.19
N LEU A 103 14.65 3.59 -3.63
CA LEU A 103 15.07 2.44 -2.85
C LEU A 103 15.00 1.12 -3.62
N ILE A 104 14.44 1.11 -4.83
CA ILE A 104 14.40 -0.06 -5.70
C ILE A 104 15.30 0.17 -6.89
N ILE A 105 16.18 -0.79 -7.15
CA ILE A 105 17.02 -0.82 -8.33
C ILE A 105 16.66 -2.03 -9.18
N LYS A 106 16.44 -1.79 -10.48
CA LYS A 106 16.27 -2.85 -11.47
C LYS A 106 17.62 -3.07 -12.16
N VAL A 107 18.08 -4.32 -12.16
CA VAL A 107 19.33 -4.71 -12.82
C VAL A 107 18.99 -5.50 -14.08
N ASP A 108 19.14 -4.85 -15.23
CA ASP A 108 18.74 -5.42 -16.53
C ASP A 108 19.49 -6.71 -16.88
N ARG A 109 20.73 -6.86 -16.39
CA ARG A 109 21.58 -8.04 -16.63
C ARG A 109 20.94 -9.36 -16.19
N TRP A 110 20.14 -9.33 -15.12
CA TRP A 110 19.54 -10.52 -14.51
C TRP A 110 18.01 -10.47 -14.45
N ASP A 111 17.40 -9.41 -15.00
CA ASP A 111 15.98 -9.06 -14.83
C ASP A 111 15.51 -9.15 -13.36
N ALA A 112 16.42 -8.83 -12.44
CA ALA A 112 16.20 -8.92 -11.01
C ALA A 112 15.96 -7.52 -10.42
N ILE A 113 15.15 -7.48 -9.37
CA ILE A 113 14.79 -6.26 -8.65
C ILE A 113 15.32 -6.38 -7.23
N TYR A 114 16.18 -5.44 -6.85
CA TYR A 114 16.79 -5.40 -5.53
C TYR A 114 16.34 -4.17 -4.74
N VAL A 115 16.34 -4.32 -3.42
CA VAL A 115 16.16 -3.20 -2.51
C VAL A 115 17.52 -2.60 -2.20
N ARG A 116 17.69 -1.34 -2.54
CA ARG A 116 18.89 -0.54 -2.33
C ARG A 116 19.17 -0.33 -0.84
N GLY A 117 20.42 -0.45 -0.46
CA GLY A 117 20.93 -0.05 0.85
C GLY A 117 22.14 0.87 0.71
N ILE A 118 22.82 1.10 1.83
CA ILE A 118 24.11 1.76 1.89
C ILE A 118 25.19 0.72 1.56
N LEU A 119 26.15 1.12 0.71
CA LEU A 119 27.28 0.27 0.35
C LEU A 119 28.06 -0.17 1.59
N ASN A 120 28.46 -1.44 1.63
CA ASN A 120 29.30 -1.93 2.71
C ASN A 120 30.76 -1.45 2.57
N ASP A 121 31.55 -1.58 3.64
CA ASP A 121 32.93 -1.09 3.67
C ASP A 121 33.83 -1.73 2.59
N LYS A 122 33.56 -2.99 2.23
CA LYS A 122 34.30 -3.71 1.18
C LYS A 122 34.01 -3.12 -0.21
N SER A 123 32.74 -2.87 -0.53
CA SER A 123 32.30 -2.24 -1.77
C SER A 123 32.86 -0.82 -1.89
N LEU A 124 32.86 -0.06 -0.79
CA LEU A 124 33.46 1.26 -0.73
C LEU A 124 34.97 1.25 -0.94
N ALA A 125 35.67 0.21 -0.47
CA ALA A 125 37.10 0.03 -0.72
C ALA A 125 37.37 -0.20 -2.22
N ILE A 126 36.61 -1.08 -2.87
CA ILE A 126 36.73 -1.35 -4.32
C ILE A 126 36.53 -0.06 -5.12
N CYS A 127 35.49 0.72 -4.83
CA CYS A 127 35.24 1.96 -5.56
C CYS A 127 36.33 3.02 -5.36
N LYS A 128 37.01 3.03 -4.21
CA LYS A 128 38.17 3.91 -3.97
C LYS A 128 39.39 3.45 -4.75
N GLU A 129 39.62 2.14 -4.83
CA GLU A 129 40.73 1.55 -5.60
C GLU A 129 40.58 1.82 -7.10
N GLU A 130 39.36 1.74 -7.62
CA GLU A 130 39.03 2.02 -9.03
C GLU A 130 38.87 3.51 -9.35
N ASN A 131 39.08 4.39 -8.36
CA ASN A 131 38.96 5.84 -8.50
C ASN A 131 37.60 6.29 -9.08
N ILE A 132 36.52 5.59 -8.73
CA ILE A 132 35.16 5.90 -9.20
C ILE A 132 34.57 6.98 -8.32
N SER A 133 34.34 8.16 -8.89
CA SER A 133 33.71 9.28 -8.18
C SER A 133 32.18 9.16 -8.20
N GLY A 134 31.56 9.27 -7.02
CA GLY A 134 30.10 9.32 -6.87
C GLY A 134 29.49 7.97 -6.50
N GLU A 135 28.61 8.00 -5.49
CA GLU A 135 27.99 6.80 -4.92
C GLU A 135 27.16 6.02 -5.95
N HIS A 136 26.38 6.73 -6.77
CA HIS A 136 25.55 6.08 -7.79
C HIS A 136 26.37 5.43 -8.90
N SER A 137 27.44 6.09 -9.36
CA SER A 137 28.34 5.53 -10.39
C SER A 137 29.09 4.31 -9.86
N CYS A 138 29.60 4.38 -8.63
CA CYS A 138 30.23 3.26 -7.93
C CYS A 138 29.28 2.07 -7.80
N GLU A 139 28.04 2.29 -7.35
CA GLU A 139 27.05 1.21 -7.19
C GLU A 139 26.70 0.54 -8.53
N MET A 140 26.47 1.32 -9.58
CA MET A 140 26.18 0.77 -10.92
C MET A 140 27.35 -0.02 -11.49
N GLU A 141 28.58 0.43 -11.27
CA GLU A 141 29.79 -0.28 -11.69
C GLU A 141 29.94 -1.61 -10.96
N LEU A 142 29.76 -1.61 -9.64
CA LEU A 142 29.83 -2.82 -8.80
C LEU A 142 28.77 -3.85 -9.21
N LEU A 143 27.55 -3.40 -9.48
CA LEU A 143 26.44 -4.25 -9.94
C LEU A 143 26.71 -4.85 -11.31
N ASN A 144 27.29 -4.08 -12.23
CA ASN A 144 27.48 -4.53 -13.60
C ASN A 144 28.73 -5.41 -13.77
N ASN A 145 29.82 -5.12 -13.05
CA ASN A 145 31.13 -5.69 -13.36
C ASN A 145 31.74 -6.55 -12.23
N TYR A 146 31.36 -6.34 -10.98
CA TYR A 146 32.04 -7.00 -9.84
C TYR A 146 31.25 -8.14 -9.21
N TYR A 147 29.97 -7.94 -8.95
CA TYR A 147 29.16 -8.91 -8.22
C TYR A 147 28.27 -9.76 -9.13
N THR A 148 28.04 -11.00 -8.72
CA THR A 148 27.00 -11.87 -9.29
C THR A 148 25.67 -11.70 -8.55
N ALA A 149 24.57 -12.15 -9.15
CA ALA A 149 23.25 -12.14 -8.52
C ALA A 149 23.24 -12.84 -7.14
N GLU A 150 23.90 -14.00 -7.04
CA GLU A 150 24.03 -14.77 -5.78
C GLU A 150 24.78 -13.97 -4.69
N GLN A 151 25.88 -13.30 -5.05
CA GLN A 151 26.63 -12.49 -4.09
C GLN A 151 25.83 -11.28 -3.59
N ILE A 152 24.97 -10.70 -4.43
CA ILE A 152 24.12 -9.60 -4.01
C ILE A 152 23.04 -10.07 -3.03
N GLU A 153 22.45 -11.24 -3.29
CA GLU A 153 21.49 -11.87 -2.37
C GLU A 153 22.13 -12.21 -1.02
N ASP A 154 23.39 -12.60 -1.01
CA ASP A 154 24.19 -12.85 0.19
C ASP A 154 24.64 -11.57 0.92
N GLY A 155 24.30 -10.38 0.42
CA GLY A 155 24.59 -9.10 1.07
C GLY A 155 26.03 -8.60 0.89
N TYR A 156 26.71 -8.99 -0.20
CA TYR A 156 28.07 -8.53 -0.48
C TYR A 156 28.17 -7.09 -0.97
N LEU A 157 27.08 -6.49 -1.43
CA LEU A 157 27.05 -5.12 -1.96
C LEU A 157 26.61 -4.09 -0.90
N TRP A 158 25.43 -4.30 -0.32
CA TRP A 158 24.84 -3.39 0.67
C TRP A 158 24.90 -3.98 2.07
N SER A 159 24.96 -3.13 3.09
CA SER A 159 24.86 -3.59 4.48
C SER A 159 23.46 -4.15 4.77
N PRO A 160 23.36 -5.29 5.48
CA PRO A 160 22.07 -5.93 5.77
C PRO A 160 21.17 -5.04 6.64
N GLU A 161 21.75 -4.24 7.53
CA GLU A 161 21.02 -3.28 8.35
C GLU A 161 20.37 -2.19 7.50
N SER A 162 21.07 -1.71 6.48
CA SER A 162 20.55 -0.69 5.58
C SER A 162 19.45 -1.24 4.68
N ILE A 163 19.63 -2.44 4.11
CA ILE A 163 18.57 -3.10 3.33
C ILE A 163 17.30 -3.24 4.18
N LYS A 164 17.44 -3.70 5.44
CA LYS A 164 16.30 -3.85 6.35
C LYS A 164 15.60 -2.51 6.63
N SER A 165 16.37 -1.43 6.78
CA SER A 165 15.82 -0.08 6.98
C SER A 165 15.06 0.42 5.74
N SER A 166 15.62 0.22 4.54
CA SER A 166 14.96 0.54 3.27
C SER A 166 13.67 -0.26 3.08
N GLN A 167 13.69 -1.57 3.37
CA GLN A 167 12.51 -2.44 3.31
C GLN A 167 11.41 -1.95 4.27
N LEU A 168 11.76 -1.60 5.50
CA LEU A 168 10.81 -1.09 6.49
C LEU A 168 10.23 0.25 6.06
N THR A 169 11.04 1.13 5.49
CA THR A 169 10.59 2.43 4.94
C THR A 169 9.59 2.23 3.81
N LEU A 170 9.89 1.34 2.85
CA LEU A 170 8.99 1.00 1.75
C LEU A 170 7.68 0.40 2.26
N LEU A 171 7.76 -0.52 3.23
CA LEU A 171 6.60 -1.15 3.84
C LEU A 171 5.69 -0.12 4.52
N ILE A 172 6.24 0.80 5.33
CA ILE A 172 5.45 1.84 6.00
C ILE A 172 4.75 2.75 4.97
N CYS A 173 5.48 3.21 3.95
CA CYS A 173 4.90 4.07 2.92
C CYS A 173 3.77 3.35 2.16
N TYR A 174 3.98 2.07 1.84
CA TYR A 174 3.00 1.23 1.18
C TYR A 174 1.75 1.00 2.04
N LEU A 175 1.91 0.72 3.34
CA LEU A 175 0.79 0.55 4.27
C LEU A 175 -0.01 1.85 4.43
N ALA A 176 0.65 3.00 4.52
CA ALA A 176 -0.01 4.30 4.56
C ALA A 176 -0.82 4.57 3.29
N PHE A 177 -0.24 4.25 2.13
CA PHE A 177 -0.94 4.36 0.84
C PHE A 177 -2.18 3.46 0.80
N ILE A 178 -2.06 2.18 1.12
CA ILE A 178 -3.19 1.24 1.15
C ILE A 178 -4.27 1.72 2.11
N LEU A 179 -3.91 2.09 3.33
CA LEU A 179 -4.87 2.53 4.34
C LEU A 179 -5.70 3.71 3.84
N SER A 180 -5.03 4.72 3.29
CA SER A 180 -5.72 5.89 2.73
C SER A 180 -6.63 5.51 1.56
N LEU A 181 -6.15 4.66 0.64
CA LEU A 181 -6.92 4.20 -0.52
C LEU A 181 -8.17 3.43 -0.07
N SER A 182 -8.04 2.53 0.90
CA SER A 182 -9.16 1.76 1.43
C SER A 182 -10.20 2.67 2.11
N VAL A 183 -9.77 3.68 2.87
CA VAL A 183 -10.69 4.68 3.46
C VAL A 183 -11.40 5.49 2.38
N THR A 184 -10.69 5.90 1.33
CA THR A 184 -11.27 6.61 0.18
C THR A 184 -12.32 5.77 -0.53
N LEU A 185 -12.01 4.52 -0.87
CA LEU A 185 -12.95 3.61 -1.52
C LEU A 185 -14.16 3.34 -0.65
N PHE A 186 -13.95 3.09 0.64
CA PHE A 186 -15.01 2.82 1.59
C PHE A 186 -15.98 4.01 1.71
N SER A 187 -15.44 5.21 1.94
CA SER A 187 -16.24 6.44 2.04
C SER A 187 -16.95 6.80 0.73
N ALA A 188 -16.35 6.55 -0.43
CA ALA A 188 -16.99 6.70 -1.73
C ALA A 188 -18.17 5.74 -1.93
N ILE A 189 -18.03 4.49 -1.50
CA ILE A 189 -19.12 3.51 -1.54
C ILE A 189 -20.28 3.93 -0.64
N GLU A 190 -20.01 4.41 0.59
CA GLU A 190 -21.06 4.90 1.48
C GLU A 190 -21.75 6.17 0.94
N LEU A 191 -21.00 7.02 0.25
CA LEU A 191 -21.56 8.18 -0.44
C LEU A 191 -22.49 7.76 -1.60
N LEU A 192 -22.11 6.73 -2.37
CA LEU A 192 -22.93 6.20 -3.45
C LEU A 192 -24.18 5.48 -2.91
N SER A 193 -24.01 4.66 -1.87
CA SER A 193 -25.09 3.93 -1.21
C SER A 193 -26.14 4.92 -0.66
N SER A 194 -25.66 6.07 -0.16
CA SER A 194 -26.55 7.09 0.38
C SER A 194 -27.33 7.85 -0.71
N ASN A 195 -26.71 8.16 -1.84
CA ASN A 195 -27.41 8.76 -2.98
C ASN A 195 -28.52 7.87 -3.57
N LEU A 196 -28.32 6.54 -3.58
CA LEU A 196 -29.30 5.60 -4.15
C LEU A 196 -30.58 5.47 -3.33
N LYS A 197 -30.54 5.67 -2.00
CA LYS A 197 -31.75 5.62 -1.17
C LYS A 197 -32.60 6.88 -1.31
N GLU A 198 -31.99 8.05 -1.50
CA GLU A 198 -32.72 9.32 -1.67
C GLU A 198 -33.58 9.32 -2.95
N LYS A 199 -33.17 8.59 -4.00
CA LYS A 199 -33.97 8.46 -5.24
C LYS A 199 -35.17 7.51 -5.14
N LYS A 200 -35.28 6.72 -4.07
CA LYS A 200 -36.37 5.73 -3.90
C LYS A 200 -37.50 6.23 -3.00
N GLU A 201 -37.30 7.34 -2.28
CA GLU A 201 -38.33 8.05 -1.52
C GLU A 201 -38.95 9.16 -2.37
#